data_AF-A0A2A6RNX9-F1
#
_entry.id   AF-A0A2A6RNX9-F1
#
_cell.length_a   1.000
_cell.length_b   1.000
_cell.length_c   1.000
_cell.angle_alpha   90.00
_cell.angle_beta   90.00
_cell.angle_gamma   90.00
#
_symmetry.space_group_name_H-M   'P 1'
#
loop_
_entity.id
_entity.type
_entity.pdbx_description
1 polymer ?
#
loop_
_entity_poly.entity_id
_entity_poly.type
_entity_poly.pdbx_seq_one_letter_code
_entity_poly.pdbx_strand_id
1 'polypeptide(L)'
;MATTTIRVSMQTHRNLTHLAQAVGLPMAEVVEQAIELYRRQRILEEANSSYAALHEDTAAWTELQAERAIWDTTVGDGLPKE
;
A
#
# COMPACT_ATOMS: atom_id res chain seq x y z
N MET A 1 11.56 20.82 -10.06
CA MET A 1 11.57 20.16 -8.73
C MET A 1 12.93 20.39 -8.08
N ALA A 2 12.97 20.63 -6.78
CA ALA A 2 14.23 20.75 -6.05
C ALA A 2 14.82 19.36 -5.80
N THR A 3 16.12 19.18 -6.07
CA THR A 3 16.82 17.92 -5.82
C THR A 3 17.61 18.01 -4.52
N THR A 4 17.74 16.88 -3.83
CA THR A 4 18.61 16.75 -2.64
C THR A 4 19.47 15.50 -2.77
N THR A 5 20.57 15.45 -2.03
CA THR A 5 21.49 14.29 -2.01
C THR A 5 21.38 13.58 -0.67
N ILE A 6 21.10 12.27 -0.70
CA ILE A 6 21.11 11.42 0.50
C ILE A 6 22.37 10.55 0.53
N ARG A 7 22.86 10.26 1.74
CA ARG A 7 23.96 9.29 1.91
C ARG A 7 23.38 7.90 2.02
N VAL A 8 23.92 6.96 1.25
CA VAL A 8 23.59 5.53 1.29
C VAL A 8 24.87 4.71 1.28
N SER A 9 24.77 3.43 1.63
CA SER A 9 25.93 2.53 1.53
C SER A 9 26.35 2.35 0.06
N MET A 10 27.63 2.05 -0.16
CA MET A 10 28.15 1.73 -1.51
C MET A 10 27.42 0.53 -2.12
N GLN A 11 27.01 -0.44 -1.30
CA GLN A 11 26.24 -1.59 -1.76
C GLN A 11 24.84 -1.18 -2.23
N THR A 12 24.16 -0.32 -1.47
CA THR A 12 22.84 0.22 -1.84
C THR A 12 22.92 0.98 -3.16
N HIS A 13 23.92 1.83 -3.33
CA HIS A 13 24.13 2.56 -4.58
C HIS A 13 24.33 1.61 -5.78
N ARG A 14 25.16 0.57 -5.64
CA ARG A 14 25.37 -0.44 -6.69
C ARG A 14 24.08 -1.19 -7.04
N ASN A 15 23.32 -1.61 -6.02
CA ASN A 15 22.03 -2.28 -6.23
C ASN A 15 21.04 -1.36 -6.96
N LEU A 16 20.96 -0.09 -6.56
CA LEU A 16 20.11 0.91 -7.21
C LEU A 16 20.51 1.14 -8.67
N THR A 17 21.82 1.21 -8.94
CA THR A 17 22.35 1.36 -10.31
C THR A 17 21.94 0.16 -11.18
N HIS A 18 22.12 -1.05 -10.68
CA HIS A 18 21.75 -2.28 -11.41
C HIS A 18 20.24 -2.35 -11.64
N LEU A 19 19.44 -2.01 -10.62
CA LEU A 19 17.98 -1.99 -10.74
C LEU A 19 17.53 -0.97 -11.78
N ALA A 20 18.04 0.25 -11.73
CA ALA A 20 17.77 1.32 -12.69
C ALA A 20 18.09 0.91 -14.13
N GLN A 21 19.23 0.24 -14.35
CA GLN A 21 19.59 -0.30 -15.66
C GLN A 21 18.62 -1.40 -16.12
N ALA A 22 18.22 -2.30 -15.22
CA ALA A 22 17.32 -3.40 -15.54
C ALA A 22 15.91 -2.93 -15.93
N VAL A 23 15.40 -1.89 -15.26
CA VAL A 23 14.07 -1.32 -15.54
C VAL A 23 14.08 -0.19 -16.58
N GLY A 24 15.26 0.29 -16.98
CA GLY A 24 15.40 1.38 -17.95
C GLY A 24 14.99 2.76 -17.42
N LEU A 25 15.06 2.98 -16.11
CA LEU A 25 14.64 4.22 -15.46
C LEU A 25 15.80 4.94 -14.78
N PRO A 26 15.75 6.28 -14.62
CA PRO A 26 16.71 7.01 -13.79
C PRO A 26 16.70 6.52 -12.34
N MET A 27 17.87 6.51 -11.68
CA MET A 27 17.98 6.08 -10.27
C MET A 27 17.05 6.87 -9.33
N ALA A 28 16.85 8.16 -9.58
CA ALA A 28 15.93 8.98 -8.78
C ALA A 28 14.48 8.48 -8.89
N GLU A 29 14.02 8.14 -10.09
CA GLU A 29 12.68 7.62 -10.32
C GLU A 29 12.49 6.23 -9.69
N VAL A 30 13.51 5.38 -9.75
CA VAL A 30 13.49 4.08 -9.04
C VAL A 30 13.36 4.27 -7.53
N VAL A 31 14.07 5.26 -6.96
CA VAL A 31 13.93 5.58 -5.53
C VAL A 31 12.51 6.10 -5.23
N GLU A 32 11.97 6.99 -6.04
CA GLU A 32 10.60 7.50 -5.87
C GLU A 32 9.57 6.37 -5.90
N GLN A 33 9.65 5.47 -6.88
CA GLN A 33 8.78 4.31 -6.97
C GLN A 33 8.95 3.35 -5.78
N ALA A 34 10.19 3.09 -5.35
CA ALA A 34 10.45 2.22 -4.20
C ALA A 34 9.90 2.80 -2.90
N ILE A 35 10.02 4.10 -2.69
CA ILE A 35 9.47 4.78 -1.51
C ILE A 35 7.94 4.78 -1.56
N GLU A 36 7.33 5.02 -2.72
CA GLU A 36 5.88 4.96 -2.87
C GLU A 36 5.33 3.55 -2.62
N LEU A 37 6.03 2.53 -3.12
CA LEU A 37 5.68 1.13 -2.85
C LEU A 37 5.77 0.82 -1.34
N TYR A 38 6.87 1.22 -0.69
CA TYR A 38 7.04 1.03 0.74
C TYR A 38 5.96 1.76 1.55
N ARG A 39 5.63 3.00 1.15
CA ARG A 39 4.55 3.78 1.79
C ARG A 39 3.21 3.07 1.70
N ARG A 40 2.84 2.57 0.51
CA ARG A 40 1.59 1.80 0.31
C ARG A 40 1.58 0.52 1.12
N GLN A 41 2.69 -0.21 1.13
CA GLN A 41 2.83 -1.41 1.94
C GLN A 41 2.61 -1.12 3.43
N ARG A 42 3.24 -0.07 3.97
CA ARG A 42 3.08 0.33 5.38
C ARG A 42 1.63 0.67 5.74
N ILE A 43 0.93 1.37 4.85
CA ILE A 43 -0.50 1.70 5.04
C ILE A 43 -1.34 0.41 5.12
N LEU A 44 -1.11 -0.54 4.21
CA LEU A 44 -1.85 -1.80 4.21
C LEU A 44 -1.51 -2.67 5.42
N GLU A 45 -0.24 -2.72 5.83
CA GLU A 45 0.19 -3.43 7.04
C GLU A 45 -0.49 -2.87 8.30
N GLU A 46 -0.55 -1.55 8.42
CA GLU A 46 -1.21 -0.88 9.54
C GLU A 46 -2.72 -1.14 9.52
N ALA A 47 -3.37 -0.98 8.37
CA ALA A 47 -4.81 -1.25 8.23
C ALA A 47 -5.13 -2.72 8.57
N ASN A 48 -4.35 -3.67 8.06
CA ASN A 48 -4.52 -5.10 8.37
C ASN A 48 -4.31 -5.38 9.86
N SER A 49 -3.30 -4.77 10.48
CA SER A 49 -3.07 -4.91 11.92
C SER A 49 -4.24 -4.37 12.74
N SER A 50 -4.80 -3.22 12.35
CA SER A 50 -5.98 -2.66 13.01
C SER A 50 -7.22 -3.53 12.82
N TYR A 51 -7.42 -4.09 11.63
CA TYR A 51 -8.53 -5.03 11.37
C TYR A 51 -8.37 -6.34 12.14
N ALA A 52 -7.14 -6.87 12.27
CA ALA A 52 -6.88 -8.06 13.07
C ALA A 52 -7.20 -7.82 14.54
N ALA A 53 -6.77 -6.68 15.10
CA ALA A 53 -7.13 -6.29 16.47
C ALA A 53 -8.64 -6.09 16.65
N LEU A 54 -9.32 -5.47 15.66
CA LEU A 54 -10.78 -5.32 15.66
C LEU A 54 -11.50 -6.68 15.64
N HIS A 55 -10.99 -7.65 14.88
CA HIS A 55 -11.57 -8.99 14.79
C HIS A 55 -11.48 -9.76 16.12
N GLU A 56 -10.51 -9.46 16.98
CA GLU A 56 -10.41 -10.05 18.32
C GLU A 56 -11.49 -9.49 19.29
N ASP A 57 -12.00 -8.28 19.04
CA ASP A 57 -13.13 -7.70 19.75
C ASP A 57 -14.46 -8.16 19.14
N THR A 58 -15.08 -9.16 19.76
CA THR A 58 -16.33 -9.77 19.24
C THR A 58 -17.48 -8.76 19.13
N ALA A 59 -17.56 -7.77 20.03
CA ALA A 59 -18.65 -6.78 20.01
C ALA A 59 -18.46 -5.80 18.85
N ALA A 60 -17.26 -5.23 18.74
CA ALA A 60 -16.92 -4.30 17.67
C ALA A 60 -16.93 -4.99 16.28
N TRP A 61 -16.50 -6.26 16.21
CA TRP A 61 -16.59 -7.06 14.99
C TRP A 61 -18.04 -7.29 14.54
N THR A 62 -18.94 -7.57 15.48
CA THR A 62 -20.36 -7.76 15.18
C THR A 62 -21.00 -6.47 14.65
N GLU A 63 -20.66 -5.31 15.21
CA GLU A 63 -21.12 -4.01 14.74
C GLU A 63 -20.64 -3.73 13.31
N LEU A 64 -19.34 -3.93 13.04
CA LEU A 64 -18.77 -3.79 11.69
C LEU A 64 -19.47 -4.70 10.67
N GLN A 65 -19.74 -5.95 11.03
CA GLN A 65 -20.43 -6.90 10.14
C GLN A 65 -21.89 -6.48 9.87
N ALA A 66 -22.58 -5.96 10.88
CA ALA A 66 -23.93 -5.42 10.70
C ALA A 66 -23.93 -4.19 9.79
N GLU A 67 -22.94 -3.29 9.93
CA GLU A 67 -22.75 -2.17 9.02
C GLU A 67 -22.48 -2.68 7.59
N ARG A 68 -21.51 -3.59 7.40
CA ARG A 68 -21.17 -4.16 6.09
C ARG A 68 -22.37 -4.79 5.38
N ALA A 69 -23.24 -5.50 6.11
CA ALA A 69 -24.44 -6.09 5.54
C ALA A 69 -25.40 -5.04 4.95
N ILE A 70 -25.45 -3.82 5.51
CA ILE A 70 -26.23 -2.71 4.94
C ILE A 70 -25.59 -2.25 3.63
N TRP A 71 -24.26 -2.09 3.61
CA TRP A 71 -23.52 -1.70 2.39
C TRP A 71 -23.59 -2.75 1.28
N ASP A 72 -23.61 -4.03 1.62
CA ASP A 72 -23.71 -5.12 0.64
C ASP A 72 -25.02 -5.05 -0.19
N THR A 73 -26.06 -4.37 0.33
CA THR A 73 -27.31 -4.17 -0.43
C THR A 73 -27.15 -3.30 -1.68
N THR A 74 -26.12 -2.45 -1.75
CA THR A 74 -25.87 -1.54 -2.88
C THR A 74 -24.82 -2.08 -3.86
N VAL A 75 -24.28 -3.29 -3.64
CA VAL A 75 -23.22 -3.87 -4.49
C VAL A 75 -23.63 -4.03 -5.97
N GLY A 76 -24.93 -4.21 -6.22
CA GLY A 76 -25.51 -4.36 -7.55
C GLY A 76 -25.92 -3.04 -8.21
N ASP A 77 -25.81 -1.91 -7.52
CA ASP A 77 -26.27 -0.62 -8.04
C ASP A 77 -25.48 -0.22 -9.29
N GLY A 78 -26.20 0.04 -10.38
CA GLY A 78 -25.61 0.43 -11.67
C GLY A 78 -25.06 -0.73 -12.52
N LEU A 79 -25.16 -1.98 -12.06
CA LEU A 79 -24.81 -3.16 -12.86
C LEU A 79 -26.00 -3.65 -13.71
N PRO A 80 -25.76 -4.26 -14.89
CA PRO A 80 -26.80 -4.97 -15.64
C PRO A 80 -27.37 -6.12 -14.80
N LYS A 81 -28.67 -6.38 -14.91
CA LYS A 81 -29.26 -7.58 -14.30
C LYS A 81 -28.78 -8.81 -15.07
N GLU A 82 -28.24 -9.80 -14.37
CA GLU A 82 -27.96 -11.14 -14.90
C GLU A 82 -29.24 -11.88 -15.29
#